data_AF-A0AAV4VEI2-F1
#
_entry.id   AF-A0AAV4VEI2-F1
#
_cell.length_a   1.000
_cell.length_b   1.000
_cell.length_c   1.000
_cell.angle_alpha   90.00
_cell.angle_beta   90.00
_cell.angle_gamma   90.00
#
_symmetry.space_group_name_H-M   'P 1'
#
loop_
_entity.id
_entity.type
_entity.pdbx_description
1 polymer ?
#
loop_
_entity_poly.entity_id
_entity_poly.type
_entity_poly.pdbx_seq_one_letter_code
_entity_poly.pdbx_strand_id
1 'polypeptide(L)'
;MRFSGLRDMQKAVLQKKSFCERRFGLIENCFHVFCLTCIRQHREKMLKKLLSKKNESGLITPTPVVCPVCKVESRSIASSNTWIKDEARKAWYFAAFEKEMSNMSCPWIKVGQGVCLCEICSRSQIKM
;
A
#
# COMPACT_ATOMS: atom_id res chain seq x y z
N MET A 1 -17.22 7.19 13.29
CA MET A 1 -16.27 7.65 14.33
C MET A 1 -15.38 8.73 13.73
N ARG A 2 -15.60 10.00 14.12
CA ARG A 2 -14.70 11.12 13.77
C ARG A 2 -13.59 11.15 14.82
N PHE A 3 -12.40 10.69 14.47
CA PHE A 3 -11.23 10.78 15.35
C PHE A 3 -10.69 12.22 15.26
N SER A 4 -10.69 12.94 16.37
CA SER A 4 -10.30 14.35 16.49
C SER A 4 -8.79 14.56 16.66
N GLY A 5 -8.00 13.50 16.80
CA GLY A 5 -6.56 13.58 17.01
C GLY A 5 -5.76 12.50 16.29
N LEU A 6 -4.57 12.88 15.80
CA LEU A 6 -3.64 11.99 15.10
C LEU A 6 -3.12 10.84 16.02
N ARG A 7 -3.07 11.09 17.33
CA ARG A 7 -2.75 10.08 18.36
C ARG A 7 -3.86 9.02 18.51
N ASP A 8 -5.13 9.40 18.31
CA ASP A 8 -6.26 8.48 18.46
C ASP A 8 -6.34 7.51 17.27
N MET A 9 -5.98 7.98 16.08
CA MET A 9 -5.88 7.13 14.89
C MET A 9 -4.75 6.09 15.00
N GLN A 10 -3.62 6.44 15.63
CA GLN A 10 -2.54 5.48 15.89
C GLN A 10 -2.96 4.41 16.89
N LYS A 11 -3.59 4.82 17.99
CA LYS A 11 -4.14 3.89 18.98
C LYS A 11 -5.16 2.95 18.36
N ALA A 12 -6.03 3.44 17.48
CA ALA A 12 -7.03 2.63 16.80
C ALA A 12 -6.42 1.49 15.94
N VAL A 13 -5.25 1.70 15.32
CA VAL A 13 -4.56 0.64 14.59
C VAL A 13 -3.91 -0.36 15.55
N LEU A 14 -3.24 0.10 16.60
CA LEU A 14 -2.53 -0.75 17.57
C LEU A 14 -3.48 -1.59 18.44
N GLN A 15 -4.69 -1.10 18.71
CA GLN A 15 -5.71 -1.79 19.51
C GLN A 15 -6.44 -2.91 18.77
N LYS A 16 -6.16 -3.13 17.47
CA LYS A 16 -6.80 -4.22 16.71
C LYS A 16 -6.40 -5.58 17.27
N LYS A 17 -7.34 -6.54 17.24
CA LYS A 17 -7.17 -7.88 17.82
C LYS A 17 -6.08 -8.70 17.11
N SER A 18 -6.01 -8.61 15.78
CA SER A 18 -5.08 -9.40 14.97
C SER A 18 -3.76 -8.66 14.73
N PHE A 19 -2.63 -9.37 14.88
CA PHE A 19 -1.30 -8.81 14.63
C PHE A 19 -1.14 -8.31 13.19
N CYS A 20 -1.73 -9.02 12.22
CA CYS A 20 -1.71 -8.64 10.81
C CYS A 20 -2.37 -7.27 10.54
N GLU A 21 -3.38 -6.88 11.32
CA GLU A 21 -4.05 -5.59 11.16
C GLU A 21 -3.45 -4.46 12.00
N ARG A 22 -2.51 -4.77 12.92
CA ARG A 22 -1.74 -3.77 13.68
C ARG A 22 -0.64 -3.10 12.87
N ARG A 23 -0.46 -3.51 11.61
CA ARG A 23 0.49 -2.89 10.69
C ARG A 23 -0.09 -1.62 10.10
N PHE A 24 0.72 -0.58 10.08
CA PHE A 24 0.43 0.68 9.41
C PHE A 24 0.71 0.55 7.91
N GLY A 25 -0.22 1.01 7.09
CA GLY A 25 0.06 1.29 5.69
C GLY A 25 0.50 2.75 5.56
N LEU A 26 1.76 2.97 5.23
CA LEU A 26 2.30 4.29 4.95
C LEU A 26 2.14 4.60 3.46
N ILE A 27 1.83 5.86 3.14
CA ILE A 27 1.72 6.37 1.77
C ILE A 27 2.87 7.36 1.56
N GLU A 28 3.59 7.29 0.45
CA GLU A 28 4.79 8.09 0.17
C GLU A 28 4.58 9.60 0.35
N ASN A 29 3.57 10.18 -0.29
CA ASN A 29 3.34 11.63 -0.28
C ASN A 29 2.38 12.10 0.84
N CYS A 30 2.14 11.26 1.86
CA CYS A 30 1.12 11.55 2.85
C CYS A 30 1.40 10.97 4.25
N PHE A 31 1.14 11.74 5.32
CA PHE A 31 1.37 11.33 6.72
C PHE A 31 0.12 10.82 7.43
N HIS A 32 -0.99 10.60 6.73
CA HIS A 32 -2.20 10.08 7.35
C HIS A 32 -2.02 8.62 7.82
N VAL A 33 -2.61 8.32 8.97
CA VAL A 33 -2.46 7.04 9.66
C VAL A 33 -3.58 6.10 9.22
N PHE A 34 -3.22 4.95 8.66
CA PHE A 34 -4.18 3.92 8.29
C PHE A 34 -3.66 2.53 8.61
N CYS A 35 -4.59 1.60 8.83
CA CYS A 35 -4.25 0.18 8.90
C CYS A 35 -3.92 -0.37 7.50
N LEU A 36 -3.06 -1.38 7.42
CA LEU A 36 -2.65 -1.98 6.13
C LEU A 36 -3.86 -2.51 5.34
N THR A 37 -4.83 -3.12 6.01
CA THR A 37 -6.06 -3.63 5.38
C THR A 37 -6.95 -2.50 4.86
N CYS A 38 -7.01 -1.38 5.59
CA CYS A 38 -7.78 -0.19 5.23
C CYS A 38 -7.31 0.40 3.89
N ILE A 39 -5.99 0.57 3.72
CA ILE A 39 -5.43 1.10 2.46
C ILE A 39 -5.58 0.10 1.31
N ARG A 40 -5.43 -1.20 1.56
CA ARG A 40 -5.65 -2.23 0.52
C ARG A 40 -7.07 -2.19 -0.04
N GLN A 41 -8.07 -2.20 0.85
CA GLN A 41 -9.48 -2.07 0.46
C GLN A 41 -9.77 -0.73 -0.23
N HIS A 42 -9.07 0.35 0.17
CA HIS A 42 -9.21 1.64 -0.49
C HIS A 42 -8.75 1.57 -1.96
N ARG A 43 -7.59 0.97 -2.23
CA ARG A 43 -7.12 0.75 -3.62
C ARG A 43 -8.12 -0.08 -4.42
N GLU A 44 -8.63 -1.18 -3.87
CA GLU A 44 -9.61 -2.04 -4.54
C GLU A 44 -10.89 -1.29 -4.88
N LYS A 45 -11.42 -0.48 -3.96
CA LYS A 45 -12.61 0.34 -4.20
C LYS A 45 -12.37 1.38 -5.30
N MET A 46 -11.20 1.99 -5.32
CA MET A 46 -10.83 2.93 -6.38
C MET A 46 -10.68 2.22 -7.74
N LEU A 47 -10.03 1.06 -7.77
CA LEU A 47 -9.91 0.22 -8.96
C LEU A 47 -11.27 -0.17 -9.51
N LYS A 48 -12.18 -0.66 -8.67
CA LYS A 48 -13.55 -1.02 -9.08
C LYS A 48 -14.29 0.18 -9.68
N LYS A 49 -14.19 1.37 -9.07
CA LYS A 49 -14.80 2.59 -9.61
C LYS A 49 -14.24 3.00 -10.98
N LEU A 50 -12.95 2.82 -11.20
CA LEU A 50 -12.32 3.12 -12.50
C LEU A 50 -12.67 2.07 -13.56
N LEU A 51 -12.71 0.79 -13.18
CA LEU A 51 -13.12 -0.31 -14.06
C LEU A 51 -14.59 -0.20 -14.48
N SER A 52 -15.48 0.24 -13.59
CA SER A 52 -16.88 0.52 -13.96
C SER A 52 -17.06 1.71 -14.91
N LYS A 53 -16.01 2.51 -15.15
CA LYS A 53 -16.03 3.68 -16.04
C LYS A 53 -15.22 3.51 -17.32
N LYS A 54 -14.33 2.51 -17.40
CA LYS A 54 -13.51 2.24 -18.59
C LYS A 54 -14.15 1.15 -19.44
N ASN A 55 -14.84 1.60 -20.47
CA ASN A 55 -15.21 0.80 -21.62
C ASN A 55 -13.94 0.41 -22.42
N GLU A 56 -13.89 -0.85 -22.84
CA GLU A 56 -13.32 -1.37 -24.11
C GLU A 56 -11.82 -1.33 -24.43
N SER A 57 -10.95 -0.67 -23.66
CA SER A 57 -9.49 -0.72 -23.93
C SER A 57 -8.76 -1.39 -22.77
N GLY A 58 -8.40 -2.67 -22.95
CA GLY A 58 -7.78 -3.59 -21.97
C GLY A 58 -6.43 -3.20 -21.37
N LEU A 59 -6.13 -1.90 -21.25
CA LEU A 59 -4.92 -1.38 -20.65
C LEU A 59 -5.13 -1.11 -19.16
N ILE A 60 -4.58 -1.99 -18.33
CA ILE A 60 -4.55 -1.88 -16.87
C ILE A 60 -3.57 -0.77 -16.50
N THR A 61 -4.01 0.49 -16.56
CA THR A 61 -3.19 1.62 -16.09
C THR A 61 -2.97 1.50 -14.57
N PRO A 62 -1.74 1.62 -14.06
CA PRO A 62 -1.47 1.56 -12.63
C PRO A 62 -2.25 2.69 -11.93
N THR A 63 -3.28 2.32 -11.18
CA THR A 63 -4.13 3.31 -10.50
C THR A 63 -3.33 3.96 -9.37
N PRO A 64 -3.24 5.30 -9.34
CA PRO A 64 -2.54 5.99 -8.28
C PRO A 64 -3.19 5.67 -6.93
N VAL A 65 -2.36 5.46 -5.91
CA VAL A 65 -2.81 5.38 -4.53
C VAL A 65 -3.21 6.77 -4.11
N VAL A 66 -4.49 6.96 -3.84
CA VAL A 66 -5.00 8.24 -3.36
C VAL A 66 -5.18 8.16 -1.85
N CYS A 67 -4.76 9.18 -1.11
CA CYS A 67 -5.07 9.26 0.30
C CYS A 67 -6.58 9.52 0.49
N PRO A 68 -7.31 8.76 1.32
CA PRO A 68 -8.74 9.00 1.56
C PRO A 68 -9.03 10.30 2.31
N VAL A 69 -8.03 10.93 2.94
CA VAL A 69 -8.17 12.17 3.72
C VAL A 69 -7.76 13.39 2.90
N CYS A 70 -6.52 13.45 2.41
CA CYS A 70 -6.02 14.61 1.65
C CYS A 70 -6.05 14.47 0.14
N LYS A 71 -6.45 13.32 -0.41
CA LYS A 71 -6.51 13.05 -1.86
C LYS A 71 -5.19 13.21 -2.63
N VAL A 72 -4.06 13.23 -1.93
CA VAL A 72 -2.73 13.24 -2.57
C VAL A 72 -2.51 11.90 -3.27
N GLU A 73 -2.06 11.96 -4.52
CA GLU A 73 -1.71 10.81 -5.33
C GLU A 73 -0.30 10.31 -4.97
N SER A 74 -0.14 9.00 -4.89
CA SER A 74 1.12 8.33 -4.57
C SER A 74 1.24 7.04 -5.35
N ARG A 75 2.48 6.60 -5.60
CA ARG A 75 2.74 5.39 -6.39
C ARG A 75 2.89 4.17 -5.51
N SER A 76 3.49 4.35 -4.33
CA SER A 76 3.91 3.27 -3.45
C SER A 76 3.17 3.29 -2.09
N ILE A 77 3.02 2.10 -1.49
CA ILE A 77 2.54 1.90 -0.11
C ILE A 77 3.53 0.98 0.58
N ALA A 78 4.04 1.40 1.73
CA ALA A 78 4.92 0.58 2.55
C ALA A 78 4.18 0.09 3.79
N SER A 79 4.39 -1.17 4.17
CA SER A 79 3.86 -1.73 5.42
C SER A 79 4.87 -1.56 6.54
N SER A 80 4.50 -0.88 7.62
CA SER A 80 5.37 -0.64 8.78
C SER A 80 4.68 -1.03 10.09
N ASN A 81 5.45 -1.46 11.09
CA ASN A 81 4.95 -1.67 12.45
C ASN A 81 4.87 -0.36 13.24
N THR A 82 5.54 0.69 12.78
CA THR A 82 5.58 2.00 13.44
C THR A 82 5.21 3.11 12.46
N TRP A 83 4.61 4.17 12.97
CA TRP A 83 4.29 5.33 12.14
C TRP A 83 5.42 6.35 12.16
N ILE A 84 5.82 6.81 10.97
CA ILE A 84 6.95 7.73 10.76
C ILE A 84 6.40 9.14 10.51
N LYS A 85 6.81 10.09 11.37
CA LYS A 85 6.44 11.52 11.28
C LYS A 85 7.32 12.30 10.32
N ASP A 86 8.60 11.96 10.28
CA ASP A 86 9.61 12.76 9.58
C ASP A 86 9.68 12.39 8.10
N GLU A 87 9.70 13.40 7.24
CA GLU A 87 9.72 13.23 5.79
C GLU A 87 11.00 12.56 5.29
N ALA A 88 12.17 13.01 5.79
CA ALA A 88 13.46 12.41 5.43
C ALA A 88 13.55 10.93 5.84
N ARG A 89 13.09 10.60 7.05
CA ARG A 89 13.08 9.21 7.55
C ARG A 89 12.11 8.34 6.75
N LYS A 90 11.00 8.91 6.32
CA LYS A 90 10.01 8.23 5.49
C LYS A 90 10.53 7.98 4.09
N ALA A 91 11.17 8.96 3.45
CA ALA A 91 11.79 8.79 2.15
C ALA A 91 12.86 7.67 2.18
N TRP A 92 13.73 7.68 3.20
CA TRP A 92 14.70 6.60 3.41
C TRP A 92 14.01 5.24 3.60
N TYR A 93 12.92 5.20 4.38
CA TYR A 93 12.17 3.96 4.62
C TYR A 93 11.53 3.42 3.34
N PHE A 94 10.95 4.27 2.50
CA PHE A 94 10.39 3.84 1.22
C PHE A 94 11.46 3.32 0.26
N ALA A 95 12.61 3.98 0.19
CA ALA A 95 13.74 3.52 -0.62
C ALA A 95 14.30 2.16 -0.13
N ALA A 96 14.44 1.99 1.18
CA ALA A 96 14.87 0.72 1.78
C ALA A 96 13.83 -0.39 1.54
N PHE A 97 12.55 -0.07 1.72
CA PHE A 97 11.44 -1.00 1.50
C PHE A 97 11.35 -1.45 0.04
N GLU A 98 11.51 -0.54 -0.91
CA GLU A 98 11.54 -0.87 -2.34
C GLU A 98 12.72 -1.77 -2.68
N LYS A 99 13.90 -1.49 -2.13
CA LYS A 99 15.09 -2.34 -2.29
C LYS A 99 14.89 -3.74 -1.70
N GLU A 100 14.32 -3.84 -0.51
CA GLU A 100 13.99 -5.13 0.12
C GLU A 100 12.95 -5.90 -0.69
N MET A 101 11.90 -5.22 -1.17
CA MET A 101 10.88 -5.85 -2.03
C MET A 101 11.43 -6.31 -3.38
N SER A 102 12.35 -5.54 -3.98
CA SER A 102 13.01 -5.93 -5.22
C SER A 102 13.93 -7.15 -5.03
N ASN A 103 14.47 -7.35 -3.83
CA ASN A 103 15.36 -8.47 -3.51
C ASN A 103 14.61 -9.73 -3.04
N MET A 104 13.37 -9.59 -2.55
CA MET A 104 12.57 -10.74 -2.12
C MET A 104 12.03 -11.50 -3.33
N SER A 105 12.56 -12.69 -3.58
CA SER A 105 12.00 -13.62 -4.56
C SER A 105 10.59 -14.05 -4.12
N CYS A 106 9.61 -13.92 -5.00
CA CYS A 106 8.23 -14.25 -4.65
C CYS A 106 8.08 -15.78 -4.47
N PRO A 107 7.59 -16.28 -3.32
CA PRO A 107 7.44 -17.72 -3.06
C PRO A 107 6.48 -18.43 -4.02
N TRP A 108 5.64 -17.68 -4.72
CA TRP A 108 4.60 -18.18 -5.63
C TRP A 108 5.02 -18.12 -7.10
N ILE A 109 6.29 -17.81 -7.39
CA ILE A 109 6.85 -17.96 -8.72
C ILE A 109 6.84 -19.44 -9.05
N LYS A 110 6.00 -19.84 -10.01
CA LYS A 110 6.13 -21.17 -10.62
C LYS A 110 7.41 -21.18 -11.45
N VAL A 111 8.47 -21.77 -10.88
CA VAL A 111 9.74 -22.02 -11.56
C VAL A 111 9.43 -22.75 -12.87
N GLY A 112 9.72 -22.11 -14.01
CA GLY A 112 9.48 -22.64 -15.36
C GLY A 112 8.53 -21.82 -16.25
N GLN A 113 7.68 -20.94 -15.70
CA GLN A 113 6.79 -20.09 -16.50
C GLN A 113 7.09 -18.58 -16.42
N GLY A 114 7.90 -18.14 -15.46
CA GLY A 114 8.27 -16.71 -15.33
C GLY A 114 7.11 -15.77 -14.94
N VAL A 115 5.93 -16.31 -14.60
CA VAL A 115 4.74 -15.53 -14.26
C VAL A 115 4.42 -15.69 -12.77
N CYS A 116 4.35 -14.58 -12.00
CA CYS A 116 3.77 -14.63 -10.65
C CYS A 116 2.25 -14.73 -10.74
N LEU A 117 1.68 -15.73 -10.07
CA LEU A 117 0.21 -15.86 -9.90
C LEU A 117 -0.36 -14.94 -8.82
N CYS A 118 0.51 -14.15 -8.18
CA CYS A 118 0.14 -13.25 -7.11
C CYS A 118 -0.20 -11.86 -7.66
N GLU A 119 -1.39 -11.34 -7.37
CA GLU A 119 -1.81 -9.99 -7.77
C GLU A 119 -0.95 -8.86 -7.16
N ILE A 120 -0.08 -9.19 -6.18
CA ILE A 120 0.79 -8.27 -5.46
C ILE A 120 2.14 -8.06 -6.17
N CYS A 121 2.72 -9.10 -6.80
CA CYS A 121 4.04 -8.98 -7.45
C CYS A 121 3.97 -8.64 -8.94
N SER A 122 2.79 -8.69 -9.58
CA SER A 122 2.64 -8.21 -10.96
C SER A 122 2.80 -6.69 -11.10
N ARG A 123 2.78 -5.94 -9.99
CA ARG A 123 2.86 -4.47 -9.94
C ARG A 123 4.06 -3.91 -9.19
N SER A 124 4.76 -4.75 -8.43
CA SER A 124 5.99 -4.39 -7.74
C SER A 124 7.10 -4.94 -8.62
N GLN A 125 8.08 -4.14 -9.03
CA GLN A 125 9.22 -4.60 -9.82
C GLN A 125 10.08 -5.57 -8.99
N ILE A 126 9.58 -6.76 -8.72
CA ILE A 126 10.36 -7.84 -8.14
C ILE A 126 11.21 -8.36 -9.29
N LYS A 127 12.52 -8.16 -9.17
CA LYS A 127 13.48 -8.72 -10.12
C LYS A 127 13.29 -10.24 -10.15
N MET A 128 13.10 -10.75 -11.36
CA MET A 128 13.29 -12.17 -11.68
C MET A 128 14.74 -12.57 -11.44
#